data_AF-A0A1Y0FAX9-F1
#
_entry.id   AF-A0A1Y0FAX9-F1
#
_cell.length_a   1.000
_cell.length_b   1.000
_cell.length_c   1.000
_cell.angle_alpha   90.00
_cell.angle_beta   90.00
_cell.angle_gamma   90.00
#
_symmetry.space_group_name_H-M   'P 1'
#
loop_
_entity.id
_entity.type
_entity.pdbx_description
1 polymer ?
#
loop_
_entity_poly.entity_id
_entity_poly.type
_entity_poly.pdbx_seq_one_letter_code
_entity_poly.pdbx_strand_id
1 'polypeptide(L)'
;MNSLISTLITALVGFLSAIIGGLYATRTEKQVTARIVFENAYHEIFELIEDKFYDKSLSDDEIAELGKNIYSILQKSNGYYYPSLKKYALWMFNGEYNDNLQELWHSFSWTFDRQYEKVTSLIGIPPRSRYYRMNTKQYSSFFHLIRIYFLSKYGTIELLLILIGLLLTLNYFTN
;
A
#
# COMPACT_ATOMS: atom_id res chain seq x y z
N MET A 1 17.97 2.25 46.60
CA MET A 1 17.14 1.40 45.72
C MET A 1 16.12 2.21 44.93
N ASN A 2 15.29 3.04 45.56
CA ASN A 2 14.26 3.82 44.85
C ASN A 2 14.80 4.82 43.81
N SER A 3 15.97 5.46 44.02
CA SER A 3 16.52 6.38 43.01
C SER A 3 17.04 5.66 41.77
N LEU A 4 17.67 4.49 41.93
CA LEU A 4 18.24 3.72 40.82
C LEU A 4 17.13 3.13 39.93
N ILE A 5 16.03 2.69 40.55
CA ILE A 5 14.81 2.25 39.86
C ILE A 5 14.15 3.42 39.12
N SER A 6 14.03 4.60 39.75
CA SER A 6 13.47 5.80 39.11
C SER A 6 14.30 6.27 37.91
N THR A 7 15.64 6.22 38.01
CA THR A 7 16.55 6.54 36.91
C THR A 7 16.38 5.56 35.75
N LEU A 8 16.24 4.26 36.04
CA LEU A 8 16.01 3.23 35.02
C LEU A 8 14.68 3.42 34.28
N ILE A 9 13.60 3.73 35.01
CA ILE A 9 12.29 4.01 34.43
C ILE A 9 12.36 5.25 33.54
N THR A 10 13.04 6.31 33.99
CA THR A 10 13.18 7.56 33.23
C THR A 10 13.98 7.34 31.94
N ALA A 11 15.07 6.58 32.00
CA ALA A 11 15.86 6.20 30.83
C ALA A 11 15.04 5.35 29.84
N LEU A 12 14.23 4.42 30.33
CA LEU A 12 13.35 3.59 29.51
C LEU A 12 12.27 4.44 28.80
N VAL A 13 11.66 5.40 29.51
CA VAL A 13 10.67 6.32 28.92
C VAL A 13 11.30 7.19 27.84
N GLY A 14 12.51 7.73 28.09
CA GLY A 14 13.25 8.50 27.08
C GLY A 14 13.57 7.69 25.83
N PHE A 15 14.03 6.45 26.02
CA PHE A 15 14.33 5.53 24.92
C PHE A 15 13.10 5.16 24.10
N LEU A 16 11.98 4.81 24.75
CA LEU A 16 10.71 4.51 24.08
C LEU A 16 10.16 5.73 23.33
N SER A 17 10.27 6.93 23.92
CA SER A 17 9.86 8.18 23.29
C SER A 17 10.69 8.49 22.04
N ALA A 18 12.00 8.23 22.07
CA ALA A 18 12.87 8.38 20.90
C ALA A 18 12.53 7.38 19.77
N ILE A 19 12.23 6.12 20.11
CA ILE A 19 11.76 5.13 19.14
C ILE A 19 10.46 5.58 18.48
N ILE A 20 9.48 6.00 19.29
CA ILE A 20 8.19 6.47 18.78
C ILE A 20 8.40 7.71 17.90
N GLY A 21 9.18 8.69 18.35
CA GLY A 21 9.52 9.89 17.58
C GLY A 21 10.17 9.58 16.23
N GLY A 22 11.14 8.65 16.19
CA GLY A 22 11.77 8.20 14.95
C GLY A 22 10.81 7.48 14.00
N LEU A 23 9.90 6.66 14.52
CA LEU A 23 8.86 6.01 13.72
C LEU A 23 7.89 7.01 13.09
N TYR A 24 7.54 8.09 13.80
CA TYR A 24 6.72 9.17 13.26
C TYR A 24 7.47 9.99 12.19
N ALA A 25 8.74 10.33 12.42
CA ALA A 25 9.54 11.06 11.44
C ALA A 25 9.69 10.30 10.11
N THR A 26 10.02 8.99 10.18
CA THR A 26 10.12 8.13 8.99
C THR A 26 8.78 7.91 8.28
N ARG A 27 7.65 8.00 9.01
CA ARG A 27 6.31 7.97 8.40
C ARG A 27 6.09 9.24 7.56
N THR A 28 6.51 10.41 8.03
CA THR A 28 6.39 11.67 7.30
C THR A 28 7.17 11.64 5.98
N GLU A 29 8.42 11.17 5.98
CA GLU A 29 9.22 11.05 4.75
C GLU A 29 8.59 10.07 3.74
N LYS A 30 8.12 8.92 4.22
CA LYS A 30 7.41 7.94 3.37
C LYS A 30 6.13 8.52 2.77
N GLN A 31 5.43 9.38 3.51
CA GLN A 31 4.23 10.07 3.03
C GLN A 31 4.54 11.11 1.96
N VAL A 32 5.61 11.90 2.16
CA VAL A 32 6.08 12.88 1.17
C VAL A 32 6.46 12.16 -0.13
N THR A 33 7.30 11.13 -0.07
CA THR A 33 7.69 10.36 -1.25
C THR A 33 6.50 9.70 -1.93
N ALA A 34 5.57 9.12 -1.15
CA ALA A 34 4.36 8.53 -1.71
C ALA A 34 3.49 9.57 -2.43
N ARG A 35 3.37 10.79 -1.89
CA ARG A 35 2.64 11.88 -2.54
C ARG A 35 3.29 12.28 -3.87
N ILE A 36 4.61 12.39 -3.91
CA ILE A 36 5.36 12.70 -5.13
C ILE A 36 5.17 11.59 -6.19
N VAL A 37 5.24 10.32 -5.80
CA VAL A 37 4.97 9.18 -6.71
C VAL A 37 3.53 9.21 -7.23
N PHE A 38 2.58 9.56 -6.36
CA PHE A 38 1.18 9.70 -6.74
C PHE A 38 0.98 10.80 -7.79
N GLU A 39 1.43 12.01 -7.49
CA GLU A 39 1.23 13.21 -8.30
C GLU A 39 2.00 13.15 -9.63
N ASN A 40 3.21 12.56 -9.64
CA ASN A 40 4.06 12.56 -10.84
C ASN A 40 3.78 11.40 -11.82
N ALA A 41 3.10 10.33 -11.40
CA ALA A 41 2.93 9.17 -12.25
C ALA A 41 1.60 8.45 -12.03
N TYR A 42 1.32 8.07 -10.78
CA TYR A 42 0.27 7.07 -10.53
C TYR A 42 -1.14 7.63 -10.72
N HIS A 43 -1.36 8.92 -10.48
CA HIS A 43 -2.64 9.57 -10.76
C HIS A 43 -2.96 9.53 -12.26
N GLU A 44 -2.05 10.02 -13.09
CA GLU A 44 -2.22 10.10 -14.55
C GLU A 44 -2.34 8.71 -15.19
N ILE A 45 -1.52 7.74 -14.76
CA ILE A 45 -1.64 6.35 -15.22
C ILE A 45 -3.00 5.79 -14.85
N PHE A 46 -3.48 6.06 -13.64
CA PHE A 46 -4.75 5.54 -13.16
C PHE A 46 -5.94 6.10 -13.94
N GLU A 47 -5.96 7.41 -14.21
CA GLU A 47 -6.99 8.03 -15.05
C GLU A 47 -7.01 7.45 -16.46
N LEU A 48 -5.84 7.10 -17.02
CA LEU A 48 -5.72 6.50 -18.34
C LEU A 48 -6.30 5.08 -18.44
N ILE A 49 -6.23 4.30 -17.36
CA ILE A 49 -6.50 2.85 -17.38
C ILE A 49 -7.71 2.43 -16.53
N GLU A 50 -8.39 3.37 -15.89
CA GLU A 50 -9.44 3.14 -14.91
C GLU A 50 -10.53 2.18 -15.42
N ASP A 51 -11.02 2.43 -16.64
CA ASP A 51 -12.08 1.67 -17.29
C ASP A 51 -11.61 0.35 -17.90
N LYS A 52 -10.30 0.22 -18.14
CA LYS A 52 -9.67 -0.91 -18.83
C LYS A 52 -8.99 -1.89 -17.89
N PHE A 53 -9.05 -1.62 -16.59
CA PHE A 53 -8.35 -2.39 -15.57
C PHE A 53 -8.80 -3.86 -15.58
N TYR A 54 -7.87 -4.78 -15.84
CA TYR A 54 -8.13 -6.21 -16.02
C TYR A 54 -9.11 -6.59 -17.14
N ASP A 55 -9.41 -5.68 -18.06
CA ASP A 55 -10.27 -5.98 -19.21
C ASP A 55 -9.59 -7.04 -20.10
N LYS A 56 -10.35 -8.11 -20.39
CA LYS A 56 -9.93 -9.25 -21.20
C LYS A 56 -10.27 -9.11 -22.68
N SER A 57 -10.99 -8.05 -23.04
CA SER A 57 -11.48 -7.78 -24.39
C SER A 57 -10.62 -6.80 -25.17
N LEU A 58 -9.58 -6.24 -24.54
CA LEU A 58 -8.63 -5.36 -25.20
C LEU A 58 -7.91 -6.09 -26.34
N SER A 59 -7.82 -5.42 -27.48
CA SER A 59 -6.99 -5.87 -28.58
C SER A 59 -5.50 -5.62 -28.31
N ASP A 60 -4.63 -6.36 -28.98
CA ASP A 60 -3.18 -6.19 -28.90
C ASP A 60 -2.75 -4.76 -29.26
N ASP A 61 -3.41 -4.14 -30.25
CA ASP A 61 -3.17 -2.75 -30.65
C ASP A 61 -3.52 -1.75 -29.53
N GLU A 62 -4.64 -1.97 -28.83
CA GLU A 62 -5.03 -1.15 -27.68
C GLU A 62 -4.05 -1.31 -26.51
N ILE A 63 -3.60 -2.53 -26.23
CA ILE A 63 -2.61 -2.80 -25.19
C ILE A 63 -1.28 -2.11 -25.52
N ALA A 64 -0.83 -2.20 -26.78
CA ALA A 64 0.38 -1.53 -27.23
C ALA A 64 0.27 -0.01 -27.09
N GLU A 65 -0.87 0.58 -27.47
CA GLU A 65 -1.08 2.02 -27.34
C GLU A 65 -1.12 2.47 -25.87
N LEU A 66 -1.80 1.71 -25.00
CA LEU A 66 -1.75 1.96 -23.54
C LEU A 66 -0.31 1.87 -23.02
N GLY A 67 0.44 0.85 -23.43
CA GLY A 67 1.84 0.67 -23.08
C GLY A 67 2.71 1.89 -23.40
N LYS A 68 2.57 2.46 -24.61
CA LYS A 68 3.30 3.67 -25.02
C LYS A 68 2.94 4.86 -24.13
N ASN A 69 1.66 5.06 -23.90
CA ASN A 69 1.16 6.18 -23.09
C ASN A 69 1.65 6.07 -21.64
N ILE A 70 1.52 4.89 -21.03
CA ILE A 70 2.04 4.60 -19.68
C ILE A 70 3.55 4.82 -19.62
N TYR A 71 4.30 4.31 -20.61
CA TYR A 71 5.74 4.47 -20.64
C TYR A 71 6.18 5.94 -20.75
N SER A 72 5.44 6.75 -21.53
CA SER A 72 5.65 8.19 -21.63
C SER A 72 5.46 8.90 -20.28
N ILE A 73 4.39 8.57 -19.55
CA ILE A 73 4.15 9.10 -18.20
C ILE A 73 5.31 8.74 -17.27
N LEU A 74 5.71 7.46 -17.27
CA LEU A 74 6.81 6.97 -16.43
C LEU A 74 8.17 7.60 -16.80
N GLN A 75 8.42 7.93 -18.07
CA GLN A 75 9.64 8.65 -18.47
C GLN A 75 9.68 10.08 -17.90
N LYS A 76 8.56 10.79 -17.90
CA LYS A 76 8.47 12.18 -17.41
C LYS A 76 8.46 12.29 -15.88
N SER A 77 8.11 11.21 -15.19
CA SER A 77 7.98 11.18 -13.72
C SER A 77 9.29 11.21 -12.92
N ASN A 78 10.45 11.47 -13.54
CA ASN A 78 11.75 11.64 -12.87
C ASN A 78 12.16 10.49 -11.92
N GLY A 79 11.78 9.25 -12.25
CA GLY A 79 12.11 8.07 -11.42
C GLY A 79 11.17 7.83 -10.24
N TYR A 80 10.14 8.66 -10.06
CA TYR A 80 9.13 8.49 -9.00
C TYR A 80 8.06 7.46 -9.39
N TYR A 81 8.49 6.22 -9.60
CA TYR A 81 7.61 5.08 -9.92
C TYR A 81 8.28 3.76 -9.57
N TYR A 82 7.50 2.68 -9.51
CA TYR A 82 8.06 1.35 -9.32
C TYR A 82 8.69 0.80 -10.61
N PRO A 83 10.00 0.45 -10.64
CA PRO A 83 10.72 0.20 -11.90
C PRO A 83 10.13 -0.88 -12.81
N SER A 84 9.51 -1.92 -12.27
CA SER A 84 8.92 -2.98 -13.10
C SER A 84 7.75 -2.49 -13.95
N LEU A 85 7.01 -1.46 -13.52
CA LEU A 85 5.91 -0.89 -14.29
C LEU A 85 6.38 -0.35 -15.64
N LYS A 86 7.54 0.31 -15.66
CA LYS A 86 8.15 0.81 -16.90
C LYS A 86 8.59 -0.31 -17.81
N LYS A 87 9.07 -1.42 -17.25
CA LYS A 87 9.45 -2.61 -18.01
C LYS A 87 8.24 -3.26 -18.67
N TYR A 88 7.15 -3.44 -17.92
CA TYR A 88 5.90 -3.95 -18.46
C TYR A 88 5.33 -3.03 -19.56
N ALA A 89 5.27 -1.72 -19.30
CA ALA A 89 4.80 -0.75 -20.27
C ALA A 89 5.64 -0.77 -21.56
N LEU A 90 6.98 -0.87 -21.44
CA LEU A 90 7.87 -1.01 -22.60
C LEU A 90 7.56 -2.28 -23.40
N TRP A 91 7.40 -3.42 -22.73
CA TRP A 91 7.13 -4.69 -23.40
C TRP A 91 5.78 -4.74 -24.12
N MET A 92 4.80 -3.93 -23.69
CA MET A 92 3.49 -3.88 -24.35
C MET A 92 3.55 -3.36 -25.79
N PHE A 93 4.52 -2.53 -26.13
CA PHE A 93 4.64 -1.94 -27.48
C PHE A 93 6.00 -2.19 -28.14
N ASN A 94 6.94 -2.78 -27.44
CA ASN A 94 8.22 -3.18 -28.01
C ASN A 94 8.05 -4.55 -28.68
N GLY A 95 8.31 -4.62 -29.99
CA GLY A 95 8.15 -5.83 -30.82
C GLY A 95 9.09 -7.00 -30.46
N GLU A 96 9.85 -6.89 -29.37
CA GLU A 96 10.70 -7.95 -28.81
C GLU A 96 9.94 -8.85 -27.82
N TYR A 97 8.72 -8.48 -27.40
CA TYR A 97 7.89 -9.33 -26.55
C TYR A 97 7.11 -10.33 -27.43
N ASN A 98 7.58 -11.59 -27.45
CA ASN A 98 7.00 -12.65 -28.29
C ASN A 98 5.85 -13.41 -27.61
N ASP A 99 5.49 -13.04 -26.38
CA ASP A 99 4.47 -13.71 -25.58
C ASP A 99 3.12 -12.95 -25.64
N ASN A 100 2.11 -13.48 -24.95
CA ASN A 100 0.74 -12.97 -24.97
C ASN A 100 0.62 -11.58 -24.30
N LEU A 101 0.27 -10.55 -25.07
CA LEU A 101 0.07 -9.19 -24.58
C LEU A 101 -1.06 -9.06 -23.55
N GLN A 102 -2.08 -9.90 -23.64
CA GLN A 102 -3.17 -9.93 -22.66
C GLN A 102 -2.69 -10.39 -21.27
N GLU A 103 -1.77 -11.36 -21.22
CA GLU A 103 -1.16 -11.80 -19.96
C GLU A 103 -0.22 -10.74 -19.38
N LEU A 104 0.48 -10.03 -20.26
CA LEU A 104 1.30 -8.88 -19.89
C LEU A 104 0.46 -7.74 -19.32
N TRP A 105 -0.69 -7.43 -19.95
CA TRP A 105 -1.67 -6.45 -19.45
C TRP A 105 -2.18 -6.81 -18.06
N HIS A 106 -2.56 -8.08 -17.86
CA HIS A 106 -2.99 -8.57 -16.55
C HIS A 106 -1.88 -8.42 -15.50
N SER A 107 -0.64 -8.76 -15.86
CA SER A 107 0.53 -8.66 -14.97
C SER A 107 0.86 -7.22 -14.59
N PHE A 108 0.74 -6.30 -15.55
CA PHE A 108 0.85 -4.87 -15.31
C PHE A 108 -0.25 -4.38 -14.37
N SER A 109 -1.51 -4.67 -14.68
CA SER A 109 -2.66 -4.26 -13.86
C SER A 109 -2.50 -4.73 -12.41
N TRP A 110 -2.16 -6.01 -12.20
CA TRP A 110 -1.86 -6.56 -10.88
C TRP A 110 -0.74 -5.82 -10.15
N THR A 111 0.36 -5.55 -10.83
CA THR A 111 1.50 -4.85 -10.23
C THR A 111 1.15 -3.42 -9.90
N PHE A 112 0.52 -2.70 -10.82
CA PHE A 112 0.12 -1.30 -10.66
C PHE A 112 -0.83 -1.16 -9.47
N ASP A 113 -1.88 -1.97 -9.41
CA ASP A 113 -2.89 -1.92 -8.35
C ASP A 113 -2.27 -2.07 -6.95
N ARG A 114 -1.37 -3.05 -6.78
CA ARG A 114 -0.67 -3.26 -5.50
C ARG A 114 0.18 -2.06 -5.10
N GLN A 115 0.88 -1.44 -6.04
CA GLN A 115 1.69 -0.26 -5.74
C GLN A 115 0.82 0.97 -5.52
N TYR A 116 -0.25 1.13 -6.28
CA TYR A 116 -1.22 2.20 -6.16
C TYR A 116 -1.92 2.19 -4.79
N GLU A 117 -2.38 1.03 -4.32
CA GLU A 117 -2.95 0.83 -2.99
C GLU A 117 -1.93 1.18 -1.88
N LYS A 118 -0.67 0.78 -2.06
CA LYS A 118 0.41 1.11 -1.12
C LYS A 118 0.67 2.61 -1.05
N VAL A 119 0.71 3.29 -2.20
CA VAL A 119 0.95 4.73 -2.28
C VAL A 119 -0.23 5.51 -1.70
N THR A 120 -1.45 5.22 -2.15
CA THR A 120 -2.68 5.92 -1.71
C THR A 120 -2.94 5.75 -0.21
N SER A 121 -2.73 4.54 0.34
CA SER A 121 -2.86 4.30 1.78
C SER A 121 -1.86 5.06 2.65
N LEU A 122 -0.66 5.37 2.14
CA LEU A 122 0.32 6.18 2.86
C LEU A 122 -0.14 7.64 2.96
N ILE A 123 -0.67 8.19 1.86
CA ILE A 123 -1.09 9.59 1.75
C ILE A 123 -2.52 9.87 2.22
N GLY A 124 -3.25 8.84 2.67
CA GLY A 124 -4.61 8.98 3.18
C GLY A 124 -5.68 9.13 2.10
N ILE A 125 -5.34 8.83 0.84
CA ILE A 125 -6.35 8.69 -0.21
C ILE A 125 -7.05 7.35 0.02
N PRO A 126 -8.39 7.30 0.03
CA PRO A 126 -9.10 6.04 0.19
C PRO A 126 -8.66 5.08 -0.91
N PRO A 127 -8.23 3.85 -0.58
CA PRO A 127 -7.95 2.87 -1.61
C PRO A 127 -9.23 2.70 -2.42
N ARG A 128 -9.15 2.90 -3.75
CA ARG A 128 -10.27 2.56 -4.64
C ARG A 128 -10.63 1.11 -4.34
N SER A 129 -11.89 0.96 -3.96
CA SER A 129 -12.24 -0.07 -3.01
C SER A 129 -11.93 -1.47 -3.52
N ARG A 130 -11.60 -2.34 -2.58
CA ARG A 130 -11.74 -3.78 -2.78
C ARG A 130 -13.08 -4.18 -3.43
N TYR A 131 -14.13 -3.33 -3.44
CA TYR A 131 -15.39 -3.61 -4.14
C TYR A 131 -15.27 -3.73 -5.66
N TYR A 132 -14.33 -3.04 -6.31
CA TYR A 132 -14.07 -3.30 -7.74
C TYR A 132 -13.40 -4.67 -7.96
N ARG A 133 -12.49 -5.08 -7.04
CA ARG A 133 -11.90 -6.44 -7.00
C ARG A 133 -12.90 -7.53 -6.56
N MET A 134 -13.91 -7.18 -5.76
CA MET A 134 -14.89 -8.11 -5.18
C MET A 134 -16.05 -8.45 -6.10
N ASN A 135 -16.12 -7.91 -7.31
CA ASN A 135 -17.23 -8.22 -8.22
C ASN A 135 -17.19 -9.66 -8.78
N THR A 136 -16.22 -10.49 -8.39
CA THR A 136 -16.35 -11.95 -8.52
C THR A 136 -15.65 -12.70 -7.37
N LYS A 137 -16.38 -13.02 -6.30
CA LYS A 137 -16.16 -14.20 -5.41
C LYS A 137 -14.87 -14.25 -4.57
N GLN A 138 -14.63 -13.34 -3.62
CA GLN A 138 -13.38 -13.34 -2.82
C GLN A 138 -13.49 -13.48 -1.30
N TYR A 139 -14.58 -14.01 -0.76
CA TYR A 139 -14.56 -14.57 0.60
C TYR A 139 -14.85 -16.05 0.55
N SER A 140 -13.80 -16.86 0.74
CA SER A 140 -13.95 -18.31 0.80
C SER A 140 -14.63 -18.79 2.08
N SER A 141 -14.60 -17.99 3.16
CA SER A 141 -15.31 -18.27 4.42
C SER A 141 -15.32 -17.07 5.38
N PHE A 142 -16.19 -17.13 6.41
CA PHE A 142 -16.28 -16.17 7.51
C PHE A 142 -14.95 -16.02 8.30
N PHE A 143 -14.18 -17.10 8.43
CA PHE A 143 -12.85 -17.06 9.06
C PHE A 143 -11.84 -16.20 8.28
N HIS A 144 -11.98 -16.14 6.95
CA HIS A 144 -11.14 -15.28 6.10
C HIS A 144 -11.40 -13.80 6.39
N LEU A 145 -12.66 -13.46 6.66
CA LEU A 145 -13.10 -12.11 7.03
C LEU A 145 -12.57 -11.71 8.42
N ILE A 146 -12.69 -12.59 9.41
CA ILE A 146 -12.11 -12.39 10.76
C ILE A 146 -10.60 -12.16 10.69
N ARG A 147 -9.89 -12.98 9.90
CA ARG A 147 -8.43 -12.88 9.76
C ARG A 147 -8.01 -11.53 9.19
N ILE A 148 -8.72 -11.00 8.19
CA ILE A 148 -8.44 -9.68 7.61
C ILE A 148 -8.71 -8.55 8.62
N TYR A 149 -9.72 -8.71 9.48
CA TYR A 149 -10.07 -7.71 10.49
C TYR A 149 -9.00 -7.61 11.60
N PHE A 150 -8.56 -8.74 12.15
CA PHE A 150 -7.58 -8.80 13.24
C PHE A 150 -6.11 -8.66 12.79
N LEU A 151 -5.77 -8.97 11.53
CA LEU A 151 -4.44 -8.67 10.94
C LEU A 151 -4.37 -7.30 10.26
N SER A 152 -5.40 -6.45 10.41
CA SER A 152 -5.30 -5.07 9.96
C SER A 152 -4.20 -4.34 10.74
N LYS A 153 -3.56 -3.36 10.10
CA LYS A 153 -2.40 -2.58 10.61
C LYS A 153 -2.60 -1.96 12.00
N TYR A 154 -3.84 -1.88 12.48
CA TYR A 154 -4.23 -1.30 13.77
C TYR A 154 -4.71 -2.34 14.80
N GLY A 155 -4.89 -3.61 14.43
CA GLY A 155 -5.37 -4.66 15.35
C GLY A 155 -4.45 -4.90 16.54
N THR A 156 -3.14 -4.72 16.36
CA THR A 156 -2.16 -4.79 17.45
C THR A 156 -2.30 -3.62 18.43
N ILE A 157 -2.68 -2.42 17.96
CA ILE A 157 -2.88 -1.24 18.80
C ILE A 157 -4.19 -1.37 19.59
N GLU A 158 -5.25 -1.86 18.95
CA GLU A 158 -6.55 -2.11 19.60
C GLU A 158 -6.43 -3.19 20.68
N LEU A 159 -5.71 -4.28 20.42
CA LEU A 159 -5.41 -5.32 21.42
C LEU A 159 -4.64 -4.76 22.62
N LEU A 160 -3.66 -3.90 22.36
CA LEU A 160 -2.82 -3.29 23.40
C LEU A 160 -3.64 -2.34 24.29
N LEU A 161 -4.58 -1.57 23.72
CA LEU A 161 -5.52 -0.74 24.48
C LEU A 161 -6.46 -1.56 25.36
N ILE A 162 -6.97 -2.69 24.84
CA ILE A 162 -7.83 -3.60 25.61
C ILE A 162 -7.06 -4.20 26.80
N LEU A 163 -5.82 -4.62 26.59
CA LEU A 163 -4.97 -5.18 27.64
C LEU A 163 -4.61 -4.15 28.71
N ILE A 164 -4.33 -2.90 28.32
CA ILE A 164 -4.09 -1.79 29.27
C ILE A 164 -5.36 -1.51 30.09
N GLY A 165 -6.53 -1.45 29.44
CA GLY A 165 -7.81 -1.25 30.13
C GLY A 165 -8.08 -2.35 31.16
N LEU A 166 -7.86 -3.61 30.78
CA LEU A 166 -8.01 -4.75 31.68
C LEU A 166 -7.07 -4.68 32.88
N LEU A 167 -5.79 -4.35 32.67
CA LEU A 167 -4.82 -4.18 33.74
C LEU A 167 -5.19 -3.05 34.72
N LEU A 168 -5.70 -1.93 34.22
CA LEU A 168 -6.18 -0.83 35.05
C LEU A 168 -7.40 -1.23 35.87
N THR A 169 -8.36 -1.93 35.27
CA THR A 169 -9.54 -2.43 35.98
C THR A 169 -9.18 -3.47 37.03
N LEU A 170 -8.31 -4.43 36.71
CA LEU A 170 -7.82 -5.43 37.66
C LEU A 170 -7.13 -4.78 38.85
N ASN A 171 -6.26 -3.80 38.61
CA ASN A 171 -5.55 -3.08 39.67
C ASN A 171 -6.52 -2.30 40.58
N TYR A 172 -7.58 -1.72 40.02
CA TYR A 172 -8.65 -1.03 40.78
C TYR A 172 -9.50 -1.98 41.64
N PHE A 173 -9.61 -3.26 41.27
CA PHE A 173 -10.35 -4.26 42.06
C PHE A 173 -9.47 -5.03 43.06
N THR A 174 -8.14 -4.99 42.90
CA THR A 174 -7.18 -5.65 43.80
C THR A 174 -6.59 -4.72 44.87
N ASN A 175 -6.73 -3.41 44.72
CA ASN A 175 -6.40 -2.39 45.72
C ASN A 175 -7.67 -1.63 46.12
#